data_AF-A0AAV8Y1L0-F1
#
_entry.id   AF-A0AAV8Y1L0-F1
#
_cell.length_a   1.000
_cell.length_b   1.000
_cell.length_c   1.000
_cell.angle_alpha   90.00
_cell.angle_beta   90.00
_cell.angle_gamma   90.00
#
_symmetry.space_group_name_H-M   'P 1'
#
loop_
_entity.id
_entity.type
_entity.pdbx_description
1 polymer ?
#
loop_
_entity_poly.entity_id
_entity_poly.type
_entity_poly.pdbx_seq_one_letter_code
_entity_poly.pdbx_strand_id
1 'polypeptide(L)'
;MYVFNLDEMDSKLLRMEKKINEKNEKLNKLDKLEEMNNQLVSFAQSFNSLNTSVEQNKKSIEEVNKKLDLSSQYAKRNSLRFYGFDENDDDIVPVVADFIRNILKVPCTIQDIDSAFRIGKY
;
A
#
# COMPACT_ATOMS: atom_id res chain seq x y z
N MET A 1 87.66 -1.88 1.66
CA MET A 1 86.76 -3.05 1.69
C MET A 1 85.45 -2.57 2.32
N TYR A 2 84.45 -2.23 1.52
CA TYR A 2 83.15 -1.81 2.05
C TYR A 2 82.44 -3.07 2.54
N VAL A 3 82.36 -3.25 3.86
CA VAL A 3 81.49 -4.27 4.45
C VAL A 3 80.08 -3.72 4.31
N PHE A 4 79.34 -4.20 3.31
CA PHE A 4 77.92 -3.93 3.21
C PHE A 4 77.24 -4.55 4.43
N ASN A 5 76.63 -3.71 5.26
CA ASN A 5 75.93 -4.12 6.47
C ASN A 5 74.55 -4.68 6.07
N LEU A 6 74.55 -5.91 5.55
CA LEU A 6 73.38 -6.61 5.01
C LEU A 6 72.23 -6.67 6.02
N ASP A 7 72.53 -6.86 7.31
CA ASP A 7 71.54 -6.90 8.39
C ASP A 7 70.76 -5.58 8.55
N GLU A 8 71.43 -4.45 8.30
CA GLU A 8 70.83 -3.12 8.39
C GLU A 8 69.92 -2.84 7.18
N MET A 9 70.27 -3.41 6.03
CA MET A 9 69.46 -3.38 4.81
C MET A 9 68.21 -4.26 4.96
N ASP A 10 68.35 -5.47 5.48
CA ASP A 10 67.25 -6.40 5.72
C ASP A 10 66.26 -5.84 6.75
N SER A 11 66.75 -5.23 7.83
CA SER A 11 65.91 -4.56 8.82
C SER A 11 65.11 -3.39 8.22
N LYS A 12 65.71 -2.64 7.27
CA LYS A 12 65.01 -1.58 6.55
C LYS A 12 63.96 -2.14 5.59
N LEU A 13 64.27 -3.21 4.85
CA LEU A 13 63.32 -3.91 3.98
C LEU A 13 62.11 -4.40 4.76
N LEU A 14 62.31 -5.07 5.90
CA LEU A 14 61.23 -5.58 6.75
C LEU A 14 60.31 -4.46 7.25
N ARG A 15 60.88 -3.30 7.61
CA ARG A 15 60.10 -2.12 8.03
C ARG A 15 59.33 -1.50 6.86
N MET A 16 59.87 -1.53 5.65
CA MET A 16 59.18 -1.05 4.46
C MET A 16 58.02 -1.97 4.08
N GLU A 17 58.21 -3.29 4.08
CA GLU A 17 57.15 -4.26 3.84
C GLU A 17 56.00 -4.11 4.82
N LYS A 18 56.30 -3.96 6.12
CA LYS A 18 55.26 -3.74 7.13
C LYS A 18 54.45 -2.46 6.86
N LYS A 19 55.11 -1.36 6.51
CA LYS A 19 54.43 -0.09 6.16
C LYS A 19 53.60 -0.20 4.89
N ILE A 20 54.05 -0.97 3.90
CA ILE A 20 53.31 -1.23 2.67
C ILE A 20 52.04 -2.04 2.99
N ASN A 21 52.14 -3.09 3.80
CA ASN A 21 50.97 -3.87 4.22
C ASN A 21 49.97 -3.02 5.01
N GLU A 22 50.41 -2.21 5.97
CA GLU A 22 49.53 -1.30 6.73
C GLU A 22 48.83 -0.28 5.82
N LYS A 23 49.51 0.22 4.78
CA LYS A 23 48.90 1.11 3.79
C LYS A 23 47.88 0.39 2.90
N ASN A 24 48.20 -0.83 2.45
CA ASN A 24 47.28 -1.64 1.64
C ASN A 24 46.01 -2.00 2.42
N GLU A 25 46.12 -2.33 3.71
CA GLU A 25 44.96 -2.57 4.56
C GLU A 25 44.08 -1.33 4.72
N LYS A 26 44.69 -0.14 4.84
CA LYS A 26 43.94 1.13 4.87
C LYS A 26 43.27 1.43 3.55
N LEU A 27 43.92 1.14 2.42
CA LEU A 27 43.35 1.30 1.08
C LEU A 27 42.11 0.40 0.91
N ASN A 28 42.23 -0.88 1.26
CA ASN A 28 41.11 -1.83 1.21
C ASN A 28 39.91 -1.41 2.09
N LYS A 29 40.15 -0.67 3.17
CA LYS A 29 39.07 -0.10 4.01
C LYS A 29 38.39 1.09 3.33
N LEU A 30 39.10 1.87 2.54
CA LEU A 30 38.53 2.97 1.75
C LEU A 30 37.65 2.43 0.62
N ASP A 31 38.08 1.38 -0.08
CA ASP A 31 37.28 0.75 -1.14
C ASP A 31 35.94 0.23 -0.59
N LYS A 32 35.94 -0.36 0.62
CA LYS A 32 34.71 -0.78 1.31
C LYS A 32 33.79 0.39 1.67
N LEU A 33 34.34 1.56 1.98
CA LEU A 33 33.53 2.75 2.25
C LEU A 33 32.86 3.26 0.98
N GLU A 34 33.54 3.16 -0.16
CA GLU A 34 32.96 3.51 -1.47
C GLU A 34 31.82 2.54 -1.84
N GLU A 35 32.00 1.23 -1.65
CA GLU A 35 30.94 0.24 -1.84
C GLU A 35 29.72 0.52 -0.95
N MET A 36 29.95 0.81 0.34
CA MET A 36 28.87 1.17 1.26
C MET A 36 28.13 2.44 0.84
N ASN A 37 28.87 3.45 0.36
CA ASN A 37 28.27 4.69 -0.12
C ASN A 37 27.39 4.43 -1.35
N ASN A 38 27.86 3.62 -2.29
CA ASN A 38 27.10 3.23 -3.48
C ASN A 38 25.82 2.46 -3.12
N GLN A 39 25.90 1.57 -2.12
CA GLN A 39 24.73 0.86 -1.59
C GLN A 39 23.72 1.82 -0.93
N LEU A 40 24.20 2.80 -0.16
CA LEU A 40 23.36 3.82 0.46
C LEU A 40 22.64 4.69 -0.58
N VAL A 41 23.33 5.09 -1.64
CA VAL A 41 22.72 5.86 -2.75
C VAL A 41 21.64 5.03 -3.44
N SER A 42 21.92 3.76 -3.75
CA SER A 42 20.95 2.85 -4.37
C SER A 42 19.72 2.62 -3.47
N PHE A 43 19.94 2.46 -2.16
CA PHE A 43 18.87 2.35 -1.19
C PHE A 43 18.01 3.61 -1.14
N ALA A 44 18.62 4.80 -1.09
CA ALA A 44 17.89 6.07 -1.08
C ALA A 44 17.04 6.28 -2.34
N GLN A 45 17.56 5.89 -3.51
CA GLN A 45 16.79 5.92 -4.76
C GLN A 45 15.61 4.95 -4.72
N SER A 46 15.81 3.73 -4.23
CA SER A 46 14.76 2.73 -4.10
C SER A 46 13.67 3.18 -3.12
N PHE A 47 14.08 3.80 -2.01
CA PHE A 47 13.17 4.35 -1.01
C PHE A 47 12.31 5.50 -1.58
N ASN A 48 12.91 6.40 -2.37
CA ASN A 48 12.16 7.47 -3.03
C ASN A 48 11.14 6.94 -4.05
N SER A 49 11.51 5.91 -4.82
CA SER A 49 10.60 5.25 -5.75
C SER A 49 9.44 4.58 -5.01
N LEU A 50 9.73 3.90 -3.89
CA LEU A 50 8.70 3.29 -3.05
C LEU A 50 7.73 4.35 -2.50
N ASN A 51 8.25 5.46 -1.97
CA ASN A 51 7.42 6.53 -1.42
C ASN A 51 6.51 7.16 -2.50
N THR A 52 7.03 7.33 -3.72
CA THR A 52 6.23 7.79 -4.86
C THR A 52 5.12 6.81 -5.21
N SER A 53 5.42 5.50 -5.21
CA SER A 53 4.42 4.45 -5.47
C SER A 53 3.33 4.42 -4.39
N VAL A 54 3.69 4.61 -3.11
CA VAL A 54 2.72 4.68 -2.01
C VAL A 54 1.75 5.85 -2.20
N GLU A 55 2.24 7.03 -2.56
CA GLU A 55 1.39 8.20 -2.80
C GLU A 55 0.47 8.03 -4.03
N GLN A 56 0.96 7.39 -5.09
CA GLN A 56 0.12 7.03 -6.24
C GLN A 56 -0.98 6.04 -5.85
N ASN A 57 -0.65 5.00 -5.09
CA ASN A 57 -1.60 4.01 -4.63
C ASN A 57 -2.68 4.63 -3.74
N LYS A 58 -2.32 5.55 -2.83
CA LYS A 58 -3.28 6.29 -2.01
C LYS A 58 -4.29 7.04 -2.88
N LYS A 59 -3.82 7.77 -3.90
CA LYS A 59 -4.71 8.48 -4.84
C LYS A 59 -5.63 7.53 -5.59
N SER A 60 -5.10 6.40 -6.08
CA SER A 60 -5.92 5.38 -6.75
C SER A 60 -6.99 4.78 -5.82
N ILE A 61 -6.66 4.53 -4.56
CA ILE A 61 -7.63 4.05 -3.56
C ILE A 61 -8.74 5.09 -3.35
N GLU A 62 -8.39 6.37 -3.21
CA GLU A 62 -9.38 7.44 -3.07
C GLU A 62 -10.31 7.54 -4.28
N GLU A 63 -9.79 7.39 -5.49
CA GLU A 63 -10.60 7.39 -6.72
C GLU A 63 -11.55 6.20 -6.79
N VAL A 64 -11.07 5.01 -6.42
CA VAL A 64 -11.89 3.80 -6.36
C VAL A 64 -13.01 3.96 -5.33
N ASN A 65 -12.70 4.47 -4.14
CA ASN A 65 -13.71 4.72 -3.10
C ASN A 65 -14.77 5.71 -3.58
N LYS A 66 -14.38 6.81 -4.22
CA LYS A 66 -15.33 7.77 -4.81
C LYS A 66 -16.24 7.11 -5.85
N LYS A 67 -15.69 6.26 -6.72
CA LYS A 67 -16.48 5.52 -7.71
C LYS A 67 -17.43 4.52 -7.06
N LEU A 68 -17.00 3.86 -5.99
CA LEU A 68 -17.82 2.92 -5.23
C LEU A 68 -18.98 3.64 -4.52
N ASP A 69 -18.72 4.80 -3.93
CA ASP A 69 -19.74 5.64 -3.31
C ASP A 69 -20.79 6.10 -4.33
N LEU A 70 -20.34 6.57 -5.50
CA LEU A 70 -21.25 6.94 -6.58
C LEU A 70 -22.07 5.73 -7.05
N SER A 71 -21.43 4.58 -7.29
CA SER A 71 -22.12 3.36 -7.71
C SER A 71 -23.15 2.91 -6.67
N SER A 72 -22.81 2.96 -5.38
CA SER A 72 -23.72 2.67 -4.26
C SER A 72 -24.91 3.62 -4.23
N GLN A 73 -24.70 4.92 -4.48
CA GLN A 73 -25.77 5.90 -4.61
C GLN A 73 -26.66 5.62 -5.83
N TYR A 74 -26.08 5.28 -6.98
CA TYR A 74 -26.83 4.91 -8.19
C TYR A 74 -27.67 3.65 -7.98
N ALA A 75 -27.12 2.62 -7.35
CA ALA A 75 -27.85 1.41 -7.00
C ALA A 75 -29.03 1.69 -6.06
N LYS A 76 -28.85 2.65 -5.14
CA LYS A 76 -29.90 3.06 -4.19
C LYS A 76 -30.92 4.05 -4.76
N ARG A 77 -30.68 4.62 -5.95
CA ARG A 77 -31.50 5.71 -6.51
C ARG A 77 -32.98 5.34 -6.64
N ASN A 78 -33.24 4.07 -6.97
CA ASN A 78 -34.60 3.54 -7.12
C ASN A 78 -34.99 2.60 -5.96
N SER A 79 -34.25 2.65 -4.86
CA SER A 79 -34.54 1.87 -3.66
C SER A 79 -35.21 2.75 -2.61
N LEU A 80 -36.28 2.26 -2.00
CA LEU A 80 -36.93 2.89 -0.86
C LEU A 80 -36.71 2.03 0.37
N ARG A 81 -36.48 2.68 1.51
CA ARG A 81 -36.43 2.01 2.81
C ARG A 81 -37.64 2.40 3.62
N PHE A 82 -38.35 1.39 4.07
CA PHE A 82 -39.51 1.53 4.93
C PHE A 82 -39.16 1.03 6.33
N TYR A 83 -39.61 1.74 7.35
CA TYR A 83 -39.37 1.43 8.76
C TYR A 83 -40.71 1.30 9.49
N GLY A 84 -40.75 0.49 10.56
CA GLY A 84 -41.93 0.33 11.41
C GLY A 84 -42.98 -0.65 10.87
N PHE A 85 -42.58 -1.57 9.99
CA PHE A 85 -43.42 -2.70 9.58
C PHE A 85 -43.27 -3.85 10.58
N ASP A 86 -44.40 -4.43 10.99
CA ASP A 86 -44.41 -5.62 11.84
C ASP A 86 -43.60 -6.76 11.19
N GLU A 87 -42.84 -7.49 12.00
CA GLU A 87 -41.99 -8.60 11.56
C GLU A 87 -42.77 -9.91 11.39
N ASN A 88 -43.72 -9.92 10.46
CA ASN A 88 -44.41 -11.15 10.06
C ASN A 88 -43.66 -11.85 8.90
N ASP A 89 -43.80 -13.18 8.81
CA ASP A 89 -43.22 -14.04 7.77
C ASP A 89 -43.96 -13.98 6.41
N ASP A 90 -44.86 -13.00 6.25
CA ASP A 90 -45.59 -12.77 5.01
C ASP A 90 -44.67 -12.27 3.89
N ASP A 91 -45.10 -12.53 2.65
CA ASP A 91 -44.47 -11.94 1.47
C ASP A 91 -44.52 -10.40 1.58
N ILE A 92 -43.35 -9.78 1.56
CA ILE A 92 -43.18 -8.34 1.81
C ILE A 92 -43.61 -7.51 0.60
N VAL A 93 -43.59 -8.07 -0.61
CA VAL A 93 -43.88 -7.33 -1.85
C VAL A 93 -45.33 -6.84 -1.88
N PRO A 94 -46.37 -7.67 -1.64
CA PRO A 94 -47.75 -7.21 -1.55
C PRO A 94 -47.96 -6.14 -0.46
N VAL A 95 -47.34 -6.33 0.72
CA VAL A 95 -47.46 -5.42 1.86
C VAL A 95 -46.92 -4.03 1.52
N VAL A 96 -45.78 -3.96 0.83
CA VAL A 96 -45.19 -2.68 0.39
C VAL A 96 -46.03 -2.03 -0.72
N ALA A 97 -46.53 -2.80 -1.69
CA ALA A 97 -47.40 -2.27 -2.75
C ALA A 97 -48.69 -1.66 -2.17
N ASP A 98 -49.31 -2.34 -1.21
CA ASP A 98 -50.50 -1.86 -0.51
C ASP A 98 -50.20 -0.62 0.34
N PHE A 99 -49.04 -0.57 1.00
CA PHE A 99 -48.62 0.62 1.75
C PHE A 99 -48.47 1.84 0.82
N ILE A 100 -47.77 1.69 -0.31
CA ILE A 100 -47.57 2.79 -1.26
C ILE A 100 -48.92 3.27 -1.82
N ARG A 101 -49.82 2.34 -2.15
CA ARG A 101 -51.14 2.67 -2.68
C ARG A 101 -52.06 3.31 -1.65
N ASN A 102 -52.15 2.73 -0.47
CA ASN A 102 -53.17 3.09 0.52
C ASN A 102 -52.72 4.22 1.44
N ILE A 103 -51.43 4.28 1.79
CA ILE A 103 -50.88 5.30 2.69
C ILE A 103 -50.31 6.47 1.88
N LEU A 104 -49.43 6.21 0.92
CA LEU A 104 -48.79 7.28 0.13
C LEU A 104 -49.67 7.79 -1.02
N LYS A 105 -50.77 7.11 -1.33
CA LYS A 105 -51.72 7.46 -2.40
C LYS A 105 -51.08 7.52 -3.79
N VAL A 106 -50.05 6.70 -4.01
CA VAL A 106 -49.36 6.57 -5.30
C VAL A 106 -49.83 5.30 -6.00
N PRO A 107 -50.23 5.33 -7.28
CA PRO A 107 -50.55 4.13 -8.01
C PRO A 107 -49.30 3.25 -8.14
N CYS A 108 -49.33 2.10 -7.48
CA CYS A 108 -48.27 1.11 -7.48
C CYS A 108 -48.88 -0.29 -7.49
N THR A 109 -48.42 -1.11 -8.41
CA THR A 109 -48.74 -2.53 -8.55
C THR A 109 -47.55 -3.38 -8.13
N ILE A 110 -47.79 -4.67 -7.88
CA ILE A 110 -46.73 -5.61 -7.51
C ILE A 110 -45.65 -5.70 -8.61
N GLN A 111 -46.04 -5.51 -9.88
CA GLN A 111 -45.13 -5.55 -11.04
C GLN A 111 -44.20 -4.33 -11.11
N ASP A 112 -44.55 -3.23 -10.43
CA ASP A 112 -43.71 -2.04 -10.34
C ASP A 112 -42.58 -2.19 -9.31
N ILE A 113 -42.62 -3.24 -8.48
CA ILE A 113 -41.64 -3.54 -7.45
C ILE A 113 -40.73 -4.66 -7.96
N ASP A 114 -39.48 -4.30 -8.29
CA ASP A 114 -38.46 -5.26 -8.76
C ASP A 114 -38.06 -6.26 -7.67
N SER A 115 -37.78 -5.76 -6.46
CA SER A 115 -37.52 -6.60 -5.29
C SER A 115 -37.83 -5.86 -3.99
N ALA A 116 -38.23 -6.61 -2.96
CA ALA A 116 -38.35 -6.11 -1.60
C ALA A 116 -37.87 -7.19 -0.62
N PHE A 117 -37.13 -6.78 0.39
CA PHE A 117 -36.60 -7.68 1.42
C PHE A 117 -36.40 -6.93 2.73
N ARG A 118 -36.41 -7.66 3.84
CA ARG A 118 -36.10 -7.10 5.16
C ARG A 118 -34.59 -7.01 5.35
N ILE A 119 -34.11 -5.86 5.78
CA ILE A 119 -32.69 -5.64 6.07
C ILE A 119 -32.42 -6.06 7.51
N GLY A 120 -31.48 -6.97 7.74
CA GLY A 120 -31.02 -7.34 9.09
C GLY A 120 -31.32 -8.77 9.55
N LYS A 121 -32.04 -9.59 8.76
CA LYS A 121 -32.13 -11.05 8.97
C LYS A 121 -31.19 -11.78 8.02
N TYR A 122 -29.89 -11.63 8.23
CA TYR A 122 -28.80 -12.55 7.89
C TYR A 122 -27.59 -12.24 8.77
#